data_AF-A0A6I2G5Y5-F1
#
_entry.id   AF-A0A6I2G5Y5-F1
#
_cell.length_a   1.000
_cell.length_b   1.000
_cell.length_c   1.000
_cell.angle_alpha   90.00
_cell.angle_beta   90.00
_cell.angle_gamma   90.00
#
_symmetry.space_group_name_H-M   'P 1'
#
loop_
_entity.id
_entity.type
_entity.pdbx_description
1 polymer ?
#
loop_
_entity_poly.entity_id
_entity_poly.type
_entity_poly.pdbx_seq_one_letter_code
_entity_poly.pdbx_strand_id
1 'polypeptide(L)'
;MTEHCSPTFDQLAHSLGFSCEEAGGPVEFRNPFGLENWTLPILETTIILGSILALVLAVIRLRRNGDPTNLVLWFGATAYLFIIEPPLYFPAAFGIQDHVDTMFAHNVFTVDFLWGRLPLYIVAIYPFMATVAYEIVRMLGVFRRHGAFLGAVCVGFVHHAFYEIFDHLGPQLRWWEWSTTNSLNLPMFDSVPLPSVVVFAALWPMSLAFCVYWFVGRKVDAGEHFTGLRLLWRTVVIGLLASLGTFILPLPATVFGAGSDTVRGILYAAELILLTVVAIPVLYRQWQHLRHSPESPHYTNTFIRWYSTLYLAVFALLWATALPDFRNATNGLTPNGDPIGNPWYTVACFAIAILCVAATFTTSPHKSPAGADNQVEPSQQSA
;
A
#
# COMPACT_ATOMS: atom_id res chain seq x y z
N MET A 1 27.20 25.06 -5.64
CA MET A 1 26.95 23.66 -5.26
C MET A 1 25.68 23.67 -4.43
N THR A 2 24.58 23.19 -4.99
CA THR A 2 23.25 23.19 -4.36
C THR A 2 23.29 22.30 -3.13
N GLU A 3 22.95 22.84 -1.94
CA GLU A 3 22.96 22.13 -0.65
C GLU A 3 22.08 20.86 -0.62
N HIS A 4 21.32 20.59 -1.69
CA HIS A 4 20.36 19.51 -1.81
C HIS A 4 20.78 18.39 -2.77
N CYS A 5 21.95 18.44 -3.41
CA CYS A 5 22.47 17.31 -4.17
C CYS A 5 23.66 16.65 -3.45
N SER A 6 23.36 15.66 -2.62
CA SER A 6 24.38 14.79 -2.03
C SER A 6 25.00 13.89 -3.09
N PRO A 7 26.27 13.44 -2.93
CA PRO A 7 26.92 12.55 -3.90
C PRO A 7 26.11 11.29 -4.23
N THR A 8 25.50 10.67 -3.22
CA THR A 8 24.67 9.47 -3.40
C THR A 8 23.38 9.77 -4.17
N PHE A 9 22.74 10.91 -3.93
CA PHE A 9 21.57 11.32 -4.71
C PHE A 9 21.94 11.65 -6.15
N ASP A 10 23.08 12.31 -6.37
CA ASP A 10 23.59 12.60 -7.72
C ASP A 10 23.77 11.32 -8.54
N GLN A 11 24.39 10.30 -7.92
CA GLN A 11 24.60 9.00 -8.54
C GLN A 11 23.27 8.32 -8.92
N LEU A 12 22.31 8.29 -7.99
CA LEU A 12 20.99 7.69 -8.22
C LEU A 12 20.15 8.47 -9.25
N ALA A 13 20.28 9.80 -9.30
CA ALA A 13 19.59 10.61 -10.29
C ALA A 13 20.11 10.29 -11.70
N HIS A 14 21.43 10.21 -11.87
CA HIS A 14 22.06 9.93 -13.15
C HIS A 14 21.69 8.53 -13.68
N SER A 15 21.60 7.51 -12.83
CA SER A 15 21.17 6.17 -13.25
C SER A 15 19.69 6.12 -13.65
N LEU A 16 18.86 7.00 -13.08
CA LEU A 16 17.45 7.17 -13.44
C LEU A 16 17.22 8.06 -14.67
N GLY A 17 18.26 8.71 -15.19
CA GLY A 17 18.20 9.51 -16.42
C GLY A 17 17.98 11.01 -16.20
N PHE A 18 18.17 11.54 -14.99
CA PHE A 18 18.02 12.97 -14.71
C PHE A 18 19.18 13.53 -13.86
N SER A 19 19.31 14.86 -13.81
CA SER A 19 20.32 15.54 -12.99
C SER A 19 19.69 16.17 -11.76
N CYS A 20 20.27 15.93 -10.59
CA CYS A 20 19.87 16.60 -9.34
C CYS A 20 20.15 18.12 -9.34
N GLU A 21 21.06 18.59 -10.20
CA GLU A 21 21.40 20.01 -10.32
C GLU A 21 20.29 20.79 -11.04
N GLU A 22 19.61 20.11 -11.96
CA GLU A 22 18.53 20.65 -12.78
C GLU A 22 17.14 20.26 -12.27
N ALA A 23 17.06 19.28 -11.35
CA ALA A 23 15.83 18.80 -10.74
C ALA A 23 15.18 19.83 -9.81
N GLY A 24 14.50 20.79 -10.43
CA GLY A 24 13.31 21.43 -9.89
C GLY A 24 13.47 22.43 -8.75
N GLY A 25 12.29 22.79 -8.22
CA GLY A 25 12.10 23.60 -7.02
C GLY A 25 11.13 22.90 -6.05
N PRO A 26 10.45 23.64 -5.16
CA PRO A 26 9.50 23.05 -4.22
C PRO A 26 8.36 22.26 -4.88
N VAL A 27 7.95 22.68 -6.09
CA VAL A 27 6.96 22.01 -6.95
C VAL A 27 7.42 22.13 -8.41
N GLU A 28 7.28 21.07 -9.19
CA GLU A 28 7.60 21.06 -10.62
C GLU A 28 6.55 20.30 -11.44
N PHE A 29 6.36 20.74 -12.69
CA PHE A 29 5.42 20.14 -13.63
C PHE A 29 6.16 19.76 -14.92
N ARG A 30 6.03 18.51 -15.34
CA ARG A 30 6.61 17.96 -16.58
C ARG A 30 5.51 17.55 -17.56
N ASN A 31 5.88 17.41 -18.83
CA ASN A 31 4.98 16.86 -19.83
C ASN A 31 4.94 15.32 -19.68
N PRO A 32 3.77 14.67 -19.47
CA PRO A 32 3.68 13.22 -19.33
C PRO A 32 4.18 12.44 -20.55
N PHE A 33 4.19 13.05 -21.73
CA PHE A 33 4.70 12.43 -22.97
C PHE A 33 6.22 12.60 -23.15
N GLY A 34 6.88 13.35 -22.27
CA GLY A 34 8.33 13.58 -22.28
C GLY A 34 9.05 12.95 -21.09
N LEU A 35 8.39 12.07 -20.34
CA LEU A 35 9.02 11.32 -19.24
C LEU A 35 9.97 10.25 -19.78
N GLU A 36 10.93 9.83 -18.95
CA GLU A 36 12.03 8.92 -19.32
C GLU A 36 11.56 7.64 -20.03
N ASN A 37 10.42 7.10 -19.63
CA ASN A 37 9.79 5.98 -20.32
C ASN A 37 8.27 5.99 -20.20
N TRP A 38 7.60 5.26 -21.09
CA TRP A 38 6.15 5.21 -21.22
C TRP A 38 5.42 4.58 -20.02
N THR A 39 6.13 3.88 -19.13
CA THR A 39 5.51 3.23 -17.97
C THR A 39 5.28 4.19 -16.80
N LEU A 40 6.09 5.27 -16.71
CA LEU A 40 5.92 6.34 -15.72
C LEU A 40 4.52 6.99 -15.75
N PRO A 41 4.00 7.47 -16.90
CA PRO A 41 2.66 8.07 -16.95
C PRO A 41 1.54 7.05 -16.68
N ILE A 42 1.75 5.77 -16.98
CA ILE A 42 0.79 4.70 -16.67
C ILE A 42 0.72 4.44 -15.17
N LEU A 43 1.89 4.34 -14.52
CA LEU A 43 2.00 4.18 -13.08
C LEU A 43 1.32 5.35 -12.36
N GLU A 44 1.72 6.59 -12.66
CA GLU A 44 1.19 7.76 -11.95
C GLU A 44 -0.33 7.88 -12.15
N THR A 45 -0.83 7.64 -13.37
CA THR A 45 -2.27 7.71 -13.65
C THR A 45 -3.02 6.65 -12.85
N THR A 46 -2.53 5.40 -12.84
CA THR A 46 -3.17 4.28 -12.13
C THR A 46 -3.25 4.55 -10.63
N ILE A 47 -2.21 5.12 -10.04
CA ILE A 47 -2.14 5.36 -8.59
C ILE A 47 -2.89 6.64 -8.19
N ILE A 48 -2.64 7.75 -8.88
CA ILE A 48 -3.24 9.06 -8.57
C ILE A 48 -4.75 9.00 -8.76
N LEU A 49 -5.24 8.44 -9.88
CA LEU A 49 -6.68 8.29 -10.11
C LEU A 49 -7.32 7.41 -9.02
N GLY A 50 -6.67 6.31 -8.65
CA GLY A 50 -7.16 5.39 -7.62
C GLY A 50 -7.29 6.08 -6.26
N SER A 51 -6.29 6.87 -5.89
CA SER A 51 -6.27 7.65 -4.66
C SER A 51 -7.35 8.73 -4.62
N ILE A 52 -7.51 9.49 -5.71
CA ILE A 52 -8.55 10.53 -5.82
C ILE A 52 -9.94 9.90 -5.72
N LEU A 53 -10.19 8.82 -6.46
CA LEU A 53 -11.48 8.12 -6.42
C LEU A 53 -11.76 7.52 -5.04
N ALA A 54 -10.74 6.96 -4.37
CA ALA A 54 -10.86 6.49 -2.99
C ALA A 54 -11.25 7.62 -2.03
N LEU A 55 -10.65 8.81 -2.16
CA LEU A 55 -11.00 9.99 -1.37
C LEU A 55 -12.43 10.46 -1.64
N VAL A 56 -12.82 10.59 -2.91
CA VAL A 56 -14.18 10.98 -3.31
C VAL A 56 -15.20 10.03 -2.71
N LEU A 57 -14.96 8.72 -2.77
CA LEU A 57 -15.84 7.71 -2.20
C LEU A 57 -15.84 7.72 -0.67
N ALA A 58 -14.71 8.01 -0.02
CA ALA A 58 -14.66 8.22 1.42
C ALA A 58 -15.53 9.41 1.86
N VAL A 59 -15.50 10.52 1.11
CA VAL A 59 -16.37 11.68 1.36
C VAL A 59 -17.84 11.34 1.12
N ILE A 60 -18.16 10.65 0.03
CA ILE A 60 -19.54 10.20 -0.26
C ILE A 60 -20.06 9.28 0.85
N ARG A 61 -19.23 8.33 1.30
CA ARG A 61 -19.57 7.40 2.38
C ARG A 61 -19.82 8.11 3.69
N LEU A 62 -18.97 9.07 4.06
CA LEU A 62 -19.20 9.90 5.24
C LEU A 62 -20.56 10.61 5.15
N ARG A 63 -20.88 11.22 4.01
CA ARG A 63 -22.12 11.99 3.83
C ARG A 63 -23.37 11.12 3.78
N ARG A 64 -23.30 9.93 3.17
CA ARG A 64 -24.47 9.05 2.97
C ARG A 64 -24.70 8.05 4.09
N ASN A 65 -23.62 7.56 4.71
CA ASN A 65 -23.67 6.48 5.70
C ASN A 65 -23.19 6.91 7.09
N GLY A 66 -22.72 8.16 7.25
CA GLY A 66 -22.18 8.64 8.52
C GLY A 66 -20.89 7.94 8.93
N ASP A 67 -20.20 7.27 8.00
CA ASP A 67 -19.02 6.45 8.27
C ASP A 67 -17.73 7.15 7.80
N PRO A 68 -16.96 7.76 8.72
CA PRO A 68 -15.72 8.46 8.41
C PRO A 68 -14.49 7.54 8.25
N THR A 69 -14.63 6.22 8.39
CA THR A 69 -13.49 5.30 8.51
C THR A 69 -12.51 5.42 7.34
N ASN A 70 -12.98 5.45 6.10
CA ASN A 70 -12.11 5.60 4.92
C ASN A 70 -11.47 6.98 4.82
N LEU A 71 -12.13 8.02 5.32
CA LEU A 71 -11.58 9.37 5.30
C LEU A 71 -10.41 9.47 6.29
N VAL A 72 -10.58 8.89 7.48
CA VAL A 72 -9.54 8.82 8.50
C VAL A 72 -8.39 7.92 8.05
N LEU A 73 -8.68 6.81 7.36
CA LEU A 73 -7.67 5.95 6.75
C LEU A 73 -6.83 6.72 5.72
N TRP A 74 -7.48 7.41 4.79
CA TRP A 74 -6.83 8.17 3.72
C TRP A 74 -5.91 9.24 4.30
N PHE A 75 -6.44 10.13 5.15
CA PHE A 75 -5.62 11.18 5.76
C PHE A 75 -4.61 10.66 6.79
N GLY A 76 -4.90 9.54 7.45
CA GLY A 76 -3.95 8.90 8.36
C GLY A 76 -2.73 8.35 7.63
N ALA A 77 -2.93 7.72 6.46
CA ALA A 77 -1.85 7.29 5.58
C ALA A 77 -1.04 8.48 5.04
N THR A 78 -1.71 9.56 4.64
CA THR A 78 -1.04 10.80 4.21
C THR A 78 -0.25 11.45 5.35
N ALA A 79 -0.78 11.45 6.58
CA ALA A 79 -0.04 11.95 7.74
C ALA A 79 1.20 11.11 8.03
N TYR A 80 1.09 9.77 7.95
CA TYR A 80 2.23 8.85 8.07
C TYR A 80 3.34 9.17 7.05
N LEU A 81 2.98 9.32 5.76
CA LEU A 81 3.90 9.74 4.70
C LEU A 81 4.66 11.01 5.09
N PHE A 82 3.96 12.08 5.48
CA PHE A 82 4.60 13.36 5.80
C PHE A 82 5.43 13.35 7.09
N ILE A 83 5.27 12.33 7.93
CA ILE A 83 6.12 12.13 9.12
C ILE A 83 7.40 11.38 8.73
N ILE A 84 7.31 10.38 7.85
CA ILE A 84 8.42 9.47 7.54
C ILE A 84 9.27 9.94 6.36
N GLU A 85 8.67 10.38 5.26
CA GLU A 85 9.40 10.67 4.01
C GLU A 85 10.37 11.86 4.10
N PRO A 86 10.01 13.03 4.69
CA PRO A 86 10.92 14.18 4.67
C PRO A 86 12.29 13.89 5.33
N PRO A 87 12.37 13.19 6.48
CA PRO A 87 13.64 12.72 7.02
C PRO A 87 14.45 11.80 6.09
N LEU A 88 13.78 10.95 5.30
CA LEU A 88 14.45 10.03 4.37
C LEU A 88 15.01 10.75 3.13
N TYR A 89 14.32 11.79 2.67
CA TYR A 89 14.76 12.59 1.52
C TYR A 89 15.80 13.66 1.86
N PHE A 90 15.77 14.21 3.07
CA PHE A 90 16.67 15.29 3.51
C PHE A 90 17.39 14.96 4.81
N PRO A 91 18.13 13.85 4.92
CA PRO A 91 18.75 13.45 6.18
C PRO A 91 19.64 14.54 6.79
N ALA A 92 20.33 15.33 5.97
CA ALA A 92 21.12 16.48 6.40
C ALA A 92 20.30 17.59 7.07
N ALA A 93 19.09 17.88 6.55
CA ALA A 93 18.21 18.89 7.14
C ALA A 93 17.65 18.47 8.51
N PHE A 94 17.64 17.17 8.79
CA PHE A 94 17.20 16.59 10.06
C PHE A 94 18.37 16.23 10.99
N GLY A 95 19.62 16.52 10.61
CA GLY A 95 20.80 16.24 11.42
C GLY A 95 21.12 14.75 11.57
N ILE A 96 20.64 13.91 10.66
CA ILE A 96 20.82 12.44 10.70
C ILE A 96 21.76 11.94 9.59
N GLN A 97 22.43 12.83 8.85
CA GLN A 97 23.31 12.49 7.73
C GLN A 97 24.50 11.60 8.12
N ASP A 98 24.97 11.68 9.37
CA ASP A 98 26.06 10.83 9.86
C ASP A 98 25.60 9.38 10.16
N HIS A 99 24.29 9.13 10.07
CA HIS A 99 23.65 7.85 10.37
C HIS A 99 22.80 7.32 9.21
N VAL A 100 22.30 8.20 8.34
CA VAL A 100 21.39 7.89 7.23
C VAL A 100 21.81 8.71 6.02
N ASP A 101 22.34 8.06 4.98
CA ASP A 101 22.48 8.65 3.65
C ASP A 101 21.18 8.50 2.85
N THR A 102 21.14 9.05 1.64
CA THR A 102 20.01 8.92 0.70
C THR A 102 19.69 7.44 0.49
N MET A 103 18.51 7.01 0.96
CA MET A 103 18.09 5.60 0.90
C MET A 103 17.64 5.20 -0.51
N PHE A 104 17.03 6.10 -1.25
CA PHE A 104 16.54 5.87 -2.61
C PHE A 104 16.31 7.21 -3.32
N ALA A 105 16.16 7.15 -4.63
CA ALA A 105 15.68 8.25 -5.45
C ALA A 105 14.55 7.75 -6.34
N HIS A 106 13.51 8.56 -6.50
CA HIS A 106 12.51 8.32 -7.54
C HIS A 106 12.97 8.94 -8.86
N ASN A 107 12.48 8.39 -9.96
CA ASN A 107 12.53 9.13 -11.22
C ASN A 107 11.62 10.37 -11.12
N VAL A 108 11.73 11.27 -12.09
CA VAL A 108 10.91 12.47 -12.16
C VAL A 108 9.61 12.20 -12.94
N PHE A 109 8.48 12.55 -12.35
CA PHE A 109 7.14 12.30 -12.88
C PHE A 109 6.49 13.59 -13.38
N THR A 110 5.22 13.53 -13.77
CA THR A 110 4.50 14.72 -14.25
C THR A 110 4.39 15.80 -13.19
N VAL A 111 4.25 15.42 -11.91
CA VAL A 111 4.18 16.35 -10.78
C VAL A 111 5.12 15.86 -9.69
N ASP A 112 6.13 16.67 -9.38
CA ASP A 112 7.10 16.38 -8.33
C ASP A 112 7.13 17.50 -7.30
N PHE A 113 7.39 17.11 -6.05
CA PHE A 113 7.62 18.00 -4.93
C PHE A 113 9.05 17.84 -4.43
N LEU A 114 9.49 18.79 -3.60
CA LEU A 114 10.72 18.69 -2.83
C LEU A 114 11.97 18.47 -3.72
N TRP A 115 12.15 19.31 -4.75
CA TRP A 115 13.30 19.26 -5.66
C TRP A 115 13.46 17.89 -6.35
N GLY A 116 12.35 17.37 -6.88
CA GLY A 116 12.33 16.11 -7.62
C GLY A 116 12.41 14.84 -6.76
N ARG A 117 12.24 14.95 -5.43
CA ARG A 117 12.38 13.81 -4.51
C ARG A 117 11.07 13.13 -4.14
N LEU A 118 9.96 13.88 -4.14
CA LEU A 118 8.64 13.34 -3.77
C LEU A 118 7.65 13.50 -4.94
N PRO A 119 7.57 12.51 -5.83
CA PRO A 119 6.55 12.48 -6.87
C PRO A 119 5.13 12.43 -6.29
N LEU A 120 4.16 13.06 -6.97
CA LEU A 120 2.75 13.04 -6.54
C LEU A 120 2.18 11.61 -6.48
N TYR A 121 2.65 10.69 -7.33
CA TYR A 121 2.19 9.29 -7.26
C TYR A 121 2.60 8.61 -5.95
N ILE A 122 3.74 8.98 -5.34
CA ILE A 122 4.15 8.48 -4.02
C ILE A 122 3.24 9.05 -2.94
N VAL A 123 2.90 10.33 -3.00
CA VAL A 123 1.88 10.89 -2.09
C VAL A 123 0.54 10.14 -2.21
N ALA A 124 0.19 9.72 -3.43
CA ALA A 124 -1.06 9.03 -3.72
C ALA A 124 -1.05 7.53 -3.40
N ILE A 125 0.09 6.82 -3.51
CA ILE A 125 0.16 5.36 -3.35
C ILE A 125 -0.14 4.93 -1.92
N TYR A 126 0.34 5.70 -0.94
CA TYR A 126 0.13 5.44 0.49
C TYR A 126 -1.36 5.31 0.85
N PRO A 127 -2.19 6.36 0.65
CA PRO A 127 -3.61 6.27 0.96
C PRO A 127 -4.36 5.34 0.01
N PHE A 128 -3.96 5.22 -1.27
CA PHE A 128 -4.60 4.31 -2.21
C PHE A 128 -4.45 2.85 -1.79
N MET A 129 -3.23 2.40 -1.55
CA MET A 129 -2.93 1.00 -1.27
C MET A 129 -3.42 0.58 0.12
N ALA A 130 -3.29 1.48 1.11
CA ALA A 130 -3.92 1.29 2.43
C ALA A 130 -5.44 1.13 2.30
N THR A 131 -6.11 1.92 1.46
CA THR A 131 -7.55 1.80 1.21
C THR A 131 -7.90 0.48 0.55
N VAL A 132 -7.18 0.07 -0.50
CA VAL A 132 -7.40 -1.21 -1.19
C VAL A 132 -7.34 -2.38 -0.20
N ALA A 133 -6.24 -2.48 0.56
CA ALA A 133 -6.04 -3.57 1.50
C ALA A 133 -7.09 -3.55 2.63
N TYR A 134 -7.33 -2.39 3.23
CA TYR A 134 -8.30 -2.23 4.31
C TYR A 134 -9.70 -2.62 3.88
N GLU A 135 -10.14 -2.17 2.71
CA GLU A 135 -11.49 -2.41 2.21
C GLU A 135 -11.70 -3.86 1.77
N ILE A 136 -10.68 -4.53 1.22
CA ILE A 136 -10.74 -5.98 0.96
C ILE A 136 -10.98 -6.74 2.26
N VAL A 137 -10.19 -6.49 3.30
CA VAL A 137 -10.32 -7.16 4.60
C VAL A 137 -11.65 -6.80 5.30
N ARG A 138 -12.11 -5.56 5.15
CA ARG A 138 -13.39 -5.10 5.69
C ARG A 138 -14.57 -5.76 5.00
N MET A 139 -14.55 -5.92 3.68
CA MET A 139 -15.58 -6.66 2.93
C MET A 139 -15.64 -8.13 3.35
N LEU A 140 -14.49 -8.73 3.69
CA LEU A 140 -14.43 -10.10 4.22
C LEU A 140 -14.85 -10.21 5.70
N GLY A 141 -15.32 -9.11 6.32
CA GLY A 141 -15.90 -9.14 7.67
C GLY A 141 -14.91 -9.43 8.80
N VAL A 142 -13.60 -9.48 8.51
CA VAL A 142 -12.58 -9.91 9.48
C VAL A 142 -12.57 -9.01 10.71
N PHE A 143 -12.63 -7.70 10.54
CA PHE A 143 -12.64 -6.74 11.63
C PHE A 143 -13.81 -6.94 12.61
N ARG A 144 -15.00 -7.25 12.10
CA ARG A 144 -16.22 -7.45 12.92
C ARG A 144 -16.17 -8.77 13.68
N ARG A 145 -15.69 -9.84 13.03
CA ARG A 145 -15.67 -11.19 13.63
C ARG A 145 -14.45 -11.44 14.52
N HIS A 146 -13.28 -10.98 14.10
CA HIS A 146 -11.99 -11.29 14.71
C HIS A 146 -11.33 -10.10 15.42
N GLY A 147 -11.94 -8.91 15.33
CA GLY A 147 -11.49 -7.71 16.03
C GLY A 147 -10.35 -6.95 15.35
N ALA A 148 -9.90 -5.89 16.02
CA ALA A 148 -8.96 -4.92 15.48
C ALA A 148 -7.60 -5.52 15.11
N PHE A 149 -7.04 -6.35 15.99
CA PHE A 149 -5.68 -6.88 15.82
C PHE A 149 -5.60 -7.85 14.64
N LEU A 150 -6.46 -8.86 14.59
CA LEU A 150 -6.45 -9.83 13.49
C LEU A 150 -6.87 -9.20 12.16
N GLY A 151 -7.81 -8.24 12.18
CA GLY A 151 -8.12 -7.43 11.01
C GLY A 151 -6.90 -6.66 10.50
N ALA A 152 -6.15 -6.02 11.39
CA ALA A 152 -4.93 -5.29 11.04
C ALA A 152 -3.83 -6.20 10.47
N VAL A 153 -3.60 -7.37 11.06
CA VAL A 153 -2.68 -8.40 10.54
C VAL A 153 -3.06 -8.79 9.11
N CYS A 154 -4.36 -9.00 8.86
CA CYS A 154 -4.84 -9.30 7.51
C CYS A 154 -4.67 -8.11 6.55
N VAL A 155 -4.81 -6.87 7.01
CA VAL A 155 -4.57 -5.68 6.17
C VAL A 155 -3.09 -5.58 5.80
N GLY A 156 -2.17 -5.78 6.75
CA GLY A 156 -0.74 -5.82 6.45
C GLY A 156 -0.41 -6.89 5.40
N PHE A 157 -0.99 -8.09 5.53
CA PHE A 157 -0.79 -9.18 4.59
C PHE A 157 -1.31 -8.87 3.17
N VAL A 158 -2.52 -8.32 3.07
CA VAL A 158 -3.11 -7.97 1.77
C VAL A 158 -2.36 -6.79 1.16
N HIS A 159 -2.03 -5.77 1.94
CA HIS A 159 -1.25 -4.62 1.46
C HIS A 159 0.08 -5.07 0.89
N HIS A 160 0.83 -5.89 1.64
CA HIS A 160 2.08 -6.50 1.21
C HIS A 160 1.93 -7.18 -0.16
N ALA A 161 0.94 -8.06 -0.34
CA ALA A 161 0.75 -8.77 -1.60
C ALA A 161 0.49 -7.84 -2.79
N PHE A 162 -0.15 -6.69 -2.60
CA PHE A 162 -0.34 -5.71 -3.67
C PHE A 162 0.89 -4.82 -3.90
N TYR A 163 1.55 -4.42 -2.81
CA TYR A 163 2.68 -3.52 -2.82
C TYR A 163 3.91 -4.17 -3.45
N GLU A 164 4.21 -5.43 -3.12
CA GLU A 164 5.38 -6.15 -3.63
C GLU A 164 5.33 -6.43 -5.15
N ILE A 165 4.12 -6.49 -5.74
CA ILE A 165 3.97 -6.55 -7.20
C ILE A 165 4.54 -5.30 -7.87
N PHE A 166 4.36 -4.16 -7.22
CA PHE A 166 4.87 -2.86 -7.65
C PHE A 166 6.35 -2.71 -7.28
N ASP A 167 6.73 -3.04 -6.04
CA ASP A 167 8.07 -2.74 -5.50
C ASP A 167 9.17 -3.55 -6.21
N HIS A 168 8.89 -4.83 -6.55
CA HIS A 168 9.84 -5.67 -7.29
C HIS A 168 9.93 -5.37 -8.79
N LEU A 169 9.04 -4.54 -9.34
CA LEU A 169 9.05 -4.14 -10.74
C LEU A 169 9.73 -2.77 -10.95
N GLY A 170 9.56 -1.86 -10.00
CA GLY A 170 9.99 -0.46 -10.15
C GLY A 170 11.46 -0.24 -10.47
N PRO A 171 12.41 -0.94 -9.82
CA PRO A 171 13.83 -0.79 -10.15
C PRO A 171 14.14 -1.16 -11.60
N GLN A 172 13.53 -2.24 -12.12
CA GLN A 172 13.72 -2.66 -13.50
C GLN A 172 13.17 -1.64 -14.51
N LEU A 173 12.05 -0.98 -14.18
CA LEU A 173 11.40 0.03 -15.04
C LEU A 173 11.87 1.46 -14.75
N ARG A 174 12.91 1.63 -13.94
CA ARG A 174 13.47 2.94 -13.53
C ARG A 174 12.43 3.88 -12.94
N TRP A 175 11.51 3.36 -12.13
CA TRP A 175 10.57 4.20 -11.37
C TRP A 175 11.23 4.81 -10.14
N TRP A 176 12.15 4.05 -9.53
CA TRP A 176 13.05 4.49 -8.48
C TRP A 176 14.25 3.53 -8.42
N GLU A 177 15.27 3.95 -7.68
CA GLU A 177 16.44 3.14 -7.41
C GLU A 177 16.78 3.17 -5.92
N TRP A 178 17.12 2.00 -5.38
CA TRP A 178 17.55 1.83 -4.01
C TRP A 178 19.06 1.99 -3.89
N SER A 179 19.50 2.73 -2.87
CA SER A 179 20.92 2.76 -2.51
C SER A 179 21.34 1.40 -1.95
N THR A 180 22.23 0.69 -2.63
CA THR A 180 22.69 -0.65 -2.24
C THR A 180 23.76 -0.65 -1.13
N THR A 181 24.30 0.53 -0.80
CA THR A 181 25.32 0.72 0.22
C THR A 181 24.76 1.25 1.54
N ASN A 182 23.51 1.70 1.55
CA ASN A 182 22.86 2.21 2.75
C ASN A 182 22.52 1.06 3.71
N SER A 183 22.97 1.15 4.96
CA SER A 183 22.77 0.11 5.98
C SER A 183 21.28 -0.14 6.29
N LEU A 184 20.43 0.87 6.14
CA LEU A 184 18.97 0.75 6.34
C LEU A 184 18.28 -0.02 5.22
N ASN A 185 18.90 -0.14 4.05
CA ASN A 185 18.37 -0.95 2.94
C ASN A 185 18.84 -2.41 3.01
N LEU A 186 19.85 -2.70 3.82
CA LEU A 186 20.40 -4.05 3.91
C LEU A 186 19.64 -4.92 4.91
N PRO A 187 19.51 -6.24 4.67
CA PRO A 187 19.92 -6.92 3.43
C PRO A 187 18.95 -6.66 2.27
N MET A 188 19.48 -6.75 1.04
CA MET A 188 18.66 -6.74 -0.17
C MET A 188 18.01 -8.11 -0.40
N PHE A 189 16.80 -8.09 -0.94
CA PHE A 189 16.08 -9.22 -1.52
C PHE A 189 15.98 -9.01 -3.03
N ASP A 190 16.97 -9.53 -3.75
CA ASP A 190 17.26 -9.14 -5.14
C ASP A 190 17.41 -7.62 -5.24
N SER A 191 16.63 -6.92 -6.07
CA SER A 191 16.69 -5.47 -6.21
C SER A 191 16.00 -4.66 -5.10
N VAL A 192 15.29 -5.29 -4.17
CA VAL A 192 14.43 -4.60 -3.19
C VAL A 192 14.95 -4.82 -1.76
N PRO A 193 15.09 -3.78 -0.92
CA PRO A 193 15.45 -3.93 0.48
C PRO A 193 14.48 -4.83 1.24
N LEU A 194 14.97 -5.86 1.93
CA LEU A 194 14.10 -6.67 2.79
C LEU A 194 13.40 -5.84 3.90
N PRO A 195 14.02 -4.79 4.48
CA PRO A 195 13.30 -3.84 5.32
C PRO A 195 12.09 -3.18 4.63
N SER A 196 12.15 -2.91 3.31
CA SER A 196 10.99 -2.42 2.55
C SER A 196 9.88 -3.45 2.51
N VAL A 197 10.23 -4.67 2.11
CA VAL A 197 9.32 -5.80 2.00
C VAL A 197 8.54 -6.07 3.29
N VAL A 198 9.16 -5.86 4.45
CA VAL A 198 8.51 -6.12 5.75
C VAL A 198 7.88 -4.86 6.31
N VAL A 199 8.64 -3.77 6.44
CA VAL A 199 8.22 -2.57 7.14
C VAL A 199 7.27 -1.74 6.28
N PHE A 200 7.68 -1.41 5.05
CA PHE A 200 6.93 -0.59 4.10
C PHE A 200 5.79 -1.37 3.42
N ALA A 201 5.93 -2.67 3.22
CA ALA A 201 4.85 -3.45 2.61
C ALA A 201 3.82 -3.99 3.62
N ALA A 202 4.22 -4.33 4.86
CA ALA A 202 3.35 -5.10 5.75
C ALA A 202 3.10 -4.48 7.15
N LEU A 203 4.11 -3.93 7.81
CA LEU A 203 3.99 -3.51 9.22
C LEU A 203 3.33 -2.14 9.41
N TRP A 204 3.69 -1.11 8.63
CA TRP A 204 3.02 0.19 8.75
C TRP A 204 1.53 0.15 8.38
N PRO A 205 1.07 -0.56 7.32
CA PRO A 205 -0.35 -0.65 6.99
C PRO A 205 -1.10 -1.43 8.06
N MET A 206 -0.47 -2.46 8.67
CA MET A 206 -1.01 -3.15 9.83
C MET A 206 -1.20 -2.17 11.01
N SER A 207 -0.17 -1.38 11.35
CA SER A 207 -0.26 -0.38 12.43
C SER A 207 -1.36 0.66 12.17
N LEU A 208 -1.41 1.21 10.95
CA LEU A 208 -2.45 2.15 10.53
C LEU A 208 -3.84 1.52 10.64
N ALA A 209 -4.03 0.32 10.09
CA ALA A 209 -5.32 -0.36 10.09
C ALA A 209 -5.82 -0.67 11.50
N PHE A 210 -4.91 -1.08 12.41
CA PHE A 210 -5.21 -1.27 13.82
C PHE A 210 -5.73 0.04 14.43
N CYS A 211 -4.98 1.13 14.26
CA CYS A 211 -5.34 2.43 14.81
C CYS A 211 -6.67 2.96 14.25
N VAL A 212 -6.85 2.91 12.93
CA VAL A 212 -8.08 3.34 12.25
C VAL A 212 -9.30 2.57 12.77
N TYR A 213 -9.21 1.24 12.81
CA TYR A 213 -10.34 0.45 13.28
C TYR A 213 -10.57 0.63 14.78
N TRP A 214 -9.51 0.72 15.59
CA TRP A 214 -9.64 0.89 17.04
C TRP A 214 -10.22 2.25 17.44
N PHE A 215 -9.75 3.35 16.85
CA PHE A 215 -10.19 4.69 17.23
C PHE A 215 -11.50 5.12 16.55
N VAL A 216 -11.82 4.54 15.38
CA VAL A 216 -12.96 4.96 14.55
C VAL A 216 -13.81 3.76 14.16
N GLY A 217 -13.29 2.80 13.40
CA GLY A 217 -14.10 1.73 12.77
C GLY A 217 -15.00 0.96 13.74
N ARG A 218 -14.46 0.49 14.87
CA ARG A 218 -15.22 -0.25 15.91
C ARG A 218 -16.34 0.58 16.54
N LYS A 219 -16.16 1.90 16.60
CA LYS A 219 -17.13 2.82 17.21
C LYS A 219 -18.25 3.15 16.23
N VAL A 220 -17.90 3.33 14.96
CA VAL A 220 -18.89 3.43 13.88
C VAL A 220 -19.72 2.14 13.80
N ASP A 221 -19.10 0.98 13.88
CA ASP A 221 -19.81 -0.31 13.91
C ASP A 221 -20.72 -0.44 15.15
N ALA A 222 -20.41 0.25 16.26
CA ALA A 222 -21.26 0.35 17.45
C ALA A 222 -22.33 1.45 17.36
N GLY A 223 -22.43 2.16 16.23
CA GLY A 223 -23.40 3.24 16.01
C GLY A 223 -22.99 4.62 16.56
N GLU A 224 -21.73 4.80 16.99
CA GLU A 224 -21.24 6.12 17.40
C GLU A 224 -21.03 7.05 16.19
N HIS A 225 -21.42 8.31 16.36
CA HIS A 225 -21.14 9.39 15.41
C HIS A 225 -20.08 10.35 15.94
N PHE A 226 -19.34 10.98 15.02
CA PHE A 226 -18.24 11.88 15.35
C PHE A 226 -18.47 13.29 14.83
N THR A 227 -18.06 14.27 15.63
CA THR A 227 -17.93 15.67 15.19
C THR A 227 -16.62 15.87 14.43
N GLY A 228 -16.54 16.92 13.61
CA GLY A 228 -15.34 17.22 12.80
C GLY A 228 -14.06 17.33 13.62
N LEU A 229 -14.09 18.05 14.75
CA LEU A 229 -12.92 18.19 15.63
C LEU A 229 -12.49 16.85 16.26
N ARG A 230 -13.46 16.01 16.63
CA ARG A 230 -13.20 14.66 17.15
C ARG A 230 -12.55 13.76 16.11
N LEU A 231 -12.90 13.91 14.83
CA LEU A 231 -12.26 13.18 13.74
C LEU A 231 -10.85 13.72 13.48
N LEU A 232 -10.68 15.04 13.42
CA LEU A 232 -9.41 15.67 13.13
C LEU A 232 -8.29 15.19 14.07
N TRP A 233 -8.49 15.28 15.40
CA TRP A 233 -7.45 14.87 16.33
C TRP A 233 -7.17 13.36 16.25
N ARG A 234 -8.21 12.54 16.02
CA ARG A 234 -8.04 11.09 15.84
C ARG A 234 -7.20 10.78 14.63
N THR A 235 -7.45 11.45 13.50
CA THR A 235 -6.64 11.31 12.29
C THR A 235 -5.17 11.63 12.55
N VAL A 236 -4.90 12.74 13.25
CA VAL A 236 -3.51 13.12 13.64
C VAL A 236 -2.88 12.06 14.53
N VAL A 237 -3.58 11.62 15.59
CA VAL A 237 -3.08 10.58 16.50
C VAL A 237 -2.87 9.25 15.79
N ILE A 238 -3.76 8.88 14.87
CA ILE A 238 -3.63 7.68 14.05
C ILE A 238 -2.39 7.75 13.17
N GLY A 239 -2.13 8.88 12.50
CA GLY A 239 -0.91 9.07 11.70
C GLY A 239 0.37 8.95 12.54
N LEU A 240 0.38 9.56 13.73
CA LEU A 240 1.51 9.48 14.67
C LEU A 240 1.72 8.05 15.20
N LEU A 241 0.66 7.36 15.62
CA LEU A 241 0.75 5.99 16.13
C LEU A 241 1.10 4.99 15.02
N ALA A 242 0.59 5.20 13.80
CA ALA A 242 1.00 4.43 12.62
C ALA A 242 2.51 4.55 12.39
N SER A 243 3.02 5.79 12.44
CA SER A 243 4.45 6.10 12.33
C SER A 243 5.29 5.42 13.41
N LEU A 244 4.83 5.46 14.67
CA LEU A 244 5.50 4.73 15.76
C LEU A 244 5.52 3.21 15.52
N GLY A 245 4.46 2.65 14.93
CA GLY A 245 4.42 1.24 14.57
C GLY A 245 5.53 0.83 13.61
N THR A 246 5.87 1.69 12.64
CA THR A 246 7.00 1.49 11.71
C THR A 246 8.34 1.37 12.41
N PHE A 247 8.52 2.02 13.57
CA PHE A 247 9.74 1.90 14.36
C PHE A 247 9.69 0.75 15.37
N ILE A 248 8.53 0.49 15.98
CA ILE A 248 8.37 -0.47 17.08
C ILE A 248 8.25 -1.91 16.57
N LEU A 249 7.45 -2.14 15.53
CA LEU A 249 7.15 -3.49 15.05
C LEU A 249 8.39 -4.23 14.51
N PRO A 250 9.32 -3.60 13.77
CA PRO A 250 10.53 -4.28 13.30
C PRO A 250 11.67 -4.35 14.32
N LEU A 251 11.48 -3.84 15.56
CA LEU A 251 12.55 -3.80 16.58
C LEU A 251 13.26 -5.14 16.79
N PRO A 252 12.59 -6.31 16.78
CA PRO A 252 13.29 -7.58 16.87
C PRO A 252 14.36 -7.71 15.77
N ALA A 253 14.00 -7.48 14.51
CA ALA A 253 14.94 -7.49 13.39
C ALA A 253 16.00 -6.38 13.49
N THR A 254 15.62 -5.16 13.88
CA THR A 254 16.55 -4.02 13.93
C THR A 254 17.58 -4.15 15.04
N VAL A 255 17.16 -4.58 16.24
CA VAL A 255 18.01 -4.67 17.43
C VAL A 255 18.84 -5.94 17.43
N PHE A 256 18.20 -7.11 17.25
CA PHE A 256 18.93 -8.38 17.28
C PHE A 256 19.73 -8.64 15.99
N GLY A 257 19.37 -7.96 14.89
CA GLY A 257 20.07 -8.02 13.61
C GLY A 257 21.12 -6.92 13.39
N ALA A 258 21.34 -6.01 14.35
CA ALA A 258 22.22 -4.84 14.17
C ALA A 258 23.66 -5.22 13.78
N GLY A 259 24.17 -6.39 14.22
CA GLY A 259 25.53 -6.85 13.95
C GLY A 259 25.68 -7.80 12.76
N SER A 260 24.60 -8.19 12.08
CA SER A 260 24.67 -9.14 10.96
C SER A 260 23.47 -8.99 10.02
N ASP A 261 23.76 -8.67 8.76
CA ASP A 261 22.74 -8.57 7.71
C ASP A 261 22.00 -9.90 7.51
N THR A 262 22.69 -11.04 7.67
CA THR A 262 22.06 -12.36 7.64
C THR A 262 21.05 -12.55 8.76
N VAL A 263 21.43 -12.21 10.00
CA VAL A 263 20.52 -12.31 11.16
C VAL A 263 19.35 -11.36 11.01
N ARG A 264 19.61 -10.11 10.63
CA ARG A 264 18.58 -9.10 10.33
C ARG A 264 17.61 -9.61 9.26
N GLY A 265 18.16 -10.20 8.19
CA GLY A 265 17.40 -10.81 7.12
C GLY A 265 16.46 -11.92 7.59
N ILE A 266 17.00 -12.87 8.36
CA ILE A 266 16.21 -13.97 8.94
C ILE A 266 15.08 -13.45 9.83
N LEU A 267 15.35 -12.43 10.65
CA LEU A 267 14.36 -11.88 11.57
C LEU A 267 13.24 -11.15 10.83
N TYR A 268 13.57 -10.33 9.83
CA TYR A 268 12.57 -9.70 8.95
C TYR A 268 11.73 -10.76 8.23
N ALA A 269 12.35 -11.78 7.65
CA ALA A 269 11.64 -12.87 7.01
C ALA A 269 10.73 -13.62 8.00
N ALA A 270 11.19 -13.85 9.24
CA ALA A 270 10.40 -14.50 10.29
C ALA A 270 9.17 -13.67 10.70
N GLU A 271 9.31 -12.35 10.83
CA GLU A 271 8.19 -11.43 11.11
C GLU A 271 7.12 -11.53 10.01
N LEU A 272 7.54 -11.52 8.74
CA LEU A 272 6.63 -11.66 7.61
C LEU A 272 5.97 -13.04 7.53
N ILE A 273 6.73 -14.11 7.80
CA ILE A 273 6.19 -15.48 7.86
C ILE A 273 5.15 -15.59 8.98
N LEU A 274 5.42 -15.04 10.17
CA LEU A 274 4.47 -15.04 11.27
C LEU A 274 3.17 -14.33 10.89
N LEU A 275 3.28 -13.15 10.28
CA LEU A 275 2.14 -12.38 9.78
C LEU A 275 1.34 -13.23 8.77
N THR A 276 2.01 -13.87 7.82
CA THR A 276 1.42 -14.71 6.78
C THR A 276 0.69 -15.93 7.36
N VAL A 277 1.34 -16.67 8.27
CA VAL A 277 0.79 -17.86 8.92
C VAL A 277 -0.45 -17.55 9.76
N VAL A 278 -0.58 -16.31 10.27
CA VAL A 278 -1.79 -15.85 10.97
C VAL A 278 -2.86 -15.35 9.98
N ALA A 279 -2.49 -14.54 8.99
CA ALA A 279 -3.44 -13.92 8.07
C ALA A 279 -4.16 -14.93 7.18
N ILE A 280 -3.44 -15.91 6.62
CA ILE A 280 -4.02 -16.88 5.67
C ILE A 280 -5.16 -17.67 6.32
N PRO A 281 -4.99 -18.33 7.49
CA PRO A 281 -6.09 -19.07 8.12
C PRO A 281 -7.27 -18.18 8.51
N VAL A 282 -7.02 -16.95 8.96
CA VAL A 282 -8.09 -16.01 9.34
C VAL A 282 -8.92 -15.62 8.10
N LEU A 283 -8.27 -15.19 7.03
CA LEU A 283 -8.93 -14.83 5.77
C LEU A 283 -9.68 -16.01 5.17
N TYR A 284 -9.05 -17.18 5.13
CA TYR A 284 -9.64 -18.39 4.56
C TYR A 284 -10.88 -18.84 5.34
N ARG A 285 -10.79 -18.92 6.67
CA ARG A 285 -11.93 -19.30 7.52
C ARG A 285 -13.07 -18.31 7.40
N GLN A 286 -12.77 -17.01 7.31
CA GLN A 286 -13.83 -16.02 7.10
C GLN A 286 -14.48 -16.14 5.73
N TRP A 287 -13.68 -16.26 4.69
CA TRP A 287 -14.21 -16.47 3.34
C TRP A 287 -15.11 -17.72 3.26
N GLN A 288 -14.69 -18.84 3.86
CA GLN A 288 -15.52 -20.04 3.95
C GLN A 288 -16.81 -19.78 4.72
N HIS A 289 -16.73 -19.11 5.87
CA HIS A 289 -17.89 -18.79 6.70
C HIS A 289 -18.91 -17.94 5.94
N LEU A 290 -18.48 -16.86 5.28
CA LEU A 290 -19.36 -15.99 4.50
C LEU A 290 -20.03 -16.71 3.32
N ARG A 291 -19.37 -17.70 2.71
CA ARG A 291 -19.98 -18.51 1.65
C ARG A 291 -21.05 -19.49 2.15
N HIS A 292 -20.89 -20.01 3.37
CA HIS A 292 -21.84 -20.96 3.96
C HIS A 292 -22.96 -20.28 4.75
N SER A 293 -22.70 -19.11 5.30
CA SER A 293 -23.63 -18.37 6.17
C SER A 293 -23.48 -16.88 5.88
N PRO A 294 -24.13 -16.38 4.81
CA PRO A 294 -24.06 -14.96 4.47
C PRO A 294 -24.62 -14.10 5.61
N GLU A 295 -23.76 -13.38 6.32
CA GLU A 295 -24.20 -12.44 7.36
C GLU A 295 -24.92 -11.25 6.71
N SER A 296 -26.06 -10.85 7.28
CA SER A 296 -26.80 -9.65 6.87
C SER A 296 -26.86 -8.64 8.02
N PRO A 297 -26.53 -7.35 7.81
CA PRO A 297 -26.13 -6.71 6.55
C PRO A 297 -24.63 -6.88 6.20
N HIS A 298 -24.35 -7.37 4.98
CA HIS A 298 -23.00 -7.53 4.43
C HIS A 298 -22.46 -6.22 3.85
N TYR A 299 -21.23 -5.83 4.24
CA TYR A 299 -20.57 -4.65 3.69
C TYR A 299 -19.91 -4.97 2.34
N THR A 300 -20.16 -4.16 1.31
CA THR A 300 -19.54 -4.31 -0.01
C THR A 300 -19.03 -2.98 -0.54
N ASN A 301 -17.96 -3.02 -1.33
CA ASN A 301 -17.40 -1.86 -2.02
C ASN A 301 -17.11 -2.21 -3.49
N THR A 302 -18.04 -1.86 -4.38
CA THR A 302 -17.93 -2.13 -5.82
C THR A 302 -16.73 -1.45 -6.46
N PHE A 303 -16.38 -0.24 -6.02
CA PHE A 303 -15.21 0.47 -6.55
C PHE A 303 -13.93 -0.29 -6.26
N ILE A 304 -13.70 -0.67 -4.99
CA ILE A 304 -12.46 -1.37 -4.61
C ILE A 304 -12.34 -2.69 -5.36
N ARG A 305 -13.44 -3.44 -5.51
CA ARG A 305 -13.43 -4.68 -6.29
C ARG A 305 -12.88 -4.49 -7.70
N TRP A 306 -13.45 -3.56 -8.45
CA TRP A 306 -13.07 -3.35 -9.84
C TRP A 306 -11.73 -2.62 -9.99
N TYR A 307 -11.45 -1.65 -9.11
CA TYR A 307 -10.20 -0.91 -9.18
C TYR A 307 -9.01 -1.78 -8.77
N SER A 308 -9.16 -2.68 -7.79
CA SER A 308 -8.12 -3.67 -7.46
C SER A 308 -7.90 -4.66 -8.61
N THR A 309 -8.95 -5.07 -9.33
CA THR A 309 -8.80 -5.88 -10.56
C THR A 309 -8.07 -5.11 -11.65
N LEU A 310 -8.41 -3.83 -11.86
CA LEU A 310 -7.72 -2.95 -12.81
C LEU A 310 -6.24 -2.81 -12.46
N TYR A 311 -5.91 -2.55 -11.19
CA TYR A 311 -4.53 -2.50 -10.71
C TYR A 311 -3.79 -3.79 -11.06
N LEU A 312 -4.33 -4.96 -10.71
CA LEU A 312 -3.69 -6.25 -11.02
C LEU A 312 -3.52 -6.47 -12.53
N ALA A 313 -4.48 -6.06 -13.35
CA ALA A 313 -4.39 -6.16 -14.81
C ALA A 313 -3.31 -5.23 -15.39
N VAL A 314 -3.23 -3.98 -14.92
CA VAL A 314 -2.19 -3.02 -15.34
C VAL A 314 -0.81 -3.53 -14.95
N PHE A 315 -0.63 -3.98 -13.71
CA PHE A 315 0.67 -4.50 -13.28
C PHE A 315 1.04 -5.82 -13.95
N ALA A 316 0.08 -6.69 -14.26
CA ALA A 316 0.34 -7.88 -15.06
C ALA A 316 0.82 -7.53 -16.47
N LEU A 317 0.25 -6.49 -17.09
CA LEU A 317 0.72 -5.97 -18.38
C LEU A 317 2.14 -5.42 -18.27
N LEU A 318 2.43 -4.59 -17.26
CA LEU A 318 3.76 -4.00 -17.07
C LEU A 318 4.83 -5.08 -16.83
N TRP A 319 4.54 -6.09 -15.99
CA TRP A 319 5.39 -7.26 -15.81
C TRP A 319 5.58 -8.05 -17.12
N ALA A 320 4.52 -8.24 -17.90
CA ALA A 320 4.62 -8.94 -19.18
C ALA A 320 5.52 -8.20 -20.18
N THR A 321 5.48 -6.86 -20.20
CA THR A 321 6.35 -6.04 -21.05
C THR A 321 7.80 -5.99 -20.56
N ALA A 322 8.04 -6.15 -19.26
CA ALA A 322 9.37 -6.21 -18.67
C ALA A 322 10.04 -7.59 -18.77
N LEU A 323 9.23 -8.64 -19.05
CA LEU A 323 9.68 -10.03 -19.05
C LEU A 323 10.81 -10.37 -20.05
N PRO A 324 10.88 -9.79 -21.27
CA PRO A 324 12.00 -10.03 -22.18
C PRO A 324 13.35 -9.63 -21.57
N ASP A 325 13.45 -8.41 -21.03
CA ASP A 325 14.68 -7.91 -20.42
C ASP A 325 15.01 -8.66 -19.13
N PHE A 326 13.98 -9.03 -18.37
CA PHE A 326 14.13 -9.89 -17.20
C PHE A 326 14.77 -11.24 -17.54
N ARG A 327 14.34 -11.88 -18.64
CA ARG A 327 14.90 -13.18 -19.08
C ARG A 327 16.32 -13.08 -19.61
N ASN A 328 16.70 -11.92 -20.13
CA ASN A 328 18.05 -11.63 -20.62
C ASN A 328 18.97 -11.10 -19.50
N ALA A 329 18.47 -10.97 -18.27
CA ALA A 329 19.24 -10.45 -17.17
C ALA A 329 20.38 -11.40 -16.78
N THR A 330 21.53 -10.82 -16.46
CA THR A 330 22.71 -11.54 -15.97
C THR A 330 23.15 -10.95 -14.64
N ASN A 331 23.38 -11.79 -13.63
CA ASN A 331 23.77 -11.37 -12.27
C ASN A 331 22.82 -10.33 -11.65
N GLY A 332 21.50 -10.48 -11.89
CA GLY A 332 20.50 -9.59 -11.30
C GLY A 332 20.34 -8.23 -12.00
N LEU A 333 20.95 -8.03 -13.17
CA LEU A 333 20.84 -6.81 -13.97
C LEU A 333 20.35 -7.12 -15.39
N THR A 334 19.43 -6.30 -15.92
CA THR A 334 19.03 -6.34 -17.34
C THR A 334 20.20 -5.96 -18.26
N PRO A 335 20.09 -6.17 -19.59
CA PRO A 335 21.10 -5.69 -20.54
C PRO A 335 21.35 -4.18 -20.49
N ASN A 336 20.38 -3.39 -20.01
CA ASN A 336 20.49 -1.93 -19.85
C ASN A 336 21.04 -1.52 -18.48
N GLY A 337 21.41 -2.49 -17.63
CA GLY A 337 21.95 -2.25 -16.29
C GLY A 337 20.90 -2.09 -15.20
N ASP A 338 19.63 -2.35 -15.48
CA ASP A 338 18.54 -2.14 -14.51
C ASP A 338 18.43 -3.33 -13.56
N PRO A 339 18.37 -3.13 -12.24
CA PRO A 339 18.28 -4.22 -11.29
C PRO A 339 16.90 -4.90 -11.34
N ILE A 340 16.89 -6.24 -11.32
CA ILE A 340 15.67 -7.04 -11.38
C ILE A 340 15.22 -7.54 -10.00
N GLY A 341 13.91 -7.53 -9.76
CA GLY A 341 13.31 -8.07 -8.53
C GLY A 341 13.17 -9.60 -8.54
N ASN A 342 12.47 -10.13 -7.52
CA ASN A 342 12.25 -11.56 -7.38
C ASN A 342 10.96 -12.01 -8.10
N PRO A 343 11.04 -12.79 -9.19
CA PRO A 343 9.87 -13.14 -10.00
C PRO A 343 8.97 -14.15 -9.29
N TRP A 344 9.54 -15.09 -8.53
CA TRP A 344 8.77 -16.13 -7.85
C TRP A 344 7.97 -15.56 -6.69
N TYR A 345 8.59 -14.65 -5.96
CA TYR A 345 7.93 -13.91 -4.91
C TYR A 345 6.83 -13.00 -5.45
N THR A 346 7.07 -12.32 -6.56
CA THR A 346 6.05 -11.52 -7.25
C THR A 346 4.88 -12.39 -7.73
N VAL A 347 5.13 -13.58 -8.29
CA VAL A 347 4.07 -14.53 -8.67
C VAL A 347 3.23 -14.96 -7.47
N ALA A 348 3.86 -15.23 -6.32
CA ALA A 348 3.14 -15.52 -5.08
C ALA A 348 2.28 -14.34 -4.63
N CYS A 349 2.80 -13.12 -4.71
CA CYS A 349 2.08 -11.89 -4.39
C CYS A 349 0.87 -11.67 -5.31
N PHE A 350 1.03 -11.86 -6.63
CA PHE A 350 -0.08 -11.85 -7.59
C PHE A 350 -1.14 -12.89 -7.21
N ALA A 351 -0.74 -14.14 -6.93
CA ALA A 351 -1.68 -15.19 -6.57
C ALA A 351 -2.49 -14.82 -5.31
N ILE A 352 -1.83 -14.32 -4.27
CA ILE A 352 -2.47 -13.89 -3.03
C ILE A 352 -3.43 -12.71 -3.29
N ALA A 353 -2.98 -11.68 -4.02
CA ALA A 353 -3.78 -10.51 -4.31
C ALA A 353 -5.03 -10.87 -5.14
N ILE A 354 -4.88 -11.70 -6.18
CA ILE A 354 -5.98 -12.23 -6.99
C ILE A 354 -6.96 -13.01 -6.13
N LEU A 355 -6.49 -13.91 -5.27
CA LEU A 355 -7.34 -14.70 -4.37
C LEU A 355 -8.12 -13.81 -3.40
N CYS A 356 -7.49 -12.78 -2.83
CA CYS A 356 -8.14 -11.84 -1.93
C CYS A 356 -9.23 -11.02 -2.65
N VAL A 357 -8.97 -10.56 -3.88
CA VAL A 357 -9.95 -9.85 -4.69
C VAL A 357 -11.10 -10.78 -5.08
N ALA A 358 -10.80 -11.98 -5.60
CA ALA A 358 -11.78 -12.99 -5.98
C ALA A 358 -12.69 -13.37 -4.80
N ALA A 359 -12.12 -13.52 -3.60
CA ALA A 359 -12.88 -13.79 -2.39
C ALA A 359 -14.00 -12.76 -2.19
N THR A 360 -13.70 -11.46 -2.38
CA THR A 360 -14.70 -10.38 -2.20
C THR A 360 -15.83 -10.45 -3.22
N PHE A 361 -15.61 -10.97 -4.42
CA PHE A 361 -16.68 -11.20 -5.41
C PHE A 361 -17.55 -12.39 -5.01
N THR A 362 -16.93 -13.49 -4.56
CA THR A 362 -17.62 -14.75 -4.23
C THR A 362 -18.44 -14.71 -2.94
N THR A 363 -18.21 -13.74 -2.04
CA THR A 363 -18.97 -13.57 -0.79
C THR A 363 -20.10 -12.56 -0.89
N SER A 364 -20.33 -11.96 -2.07
CA SER A 364 -21.44 -11.02 -2.25
C SER A 364 -22.78 -11.74 -2.21
N PRO A 365 -23.79 -11.21 -1.48
CA PRO A 365 -25.14 -11.73 -1.58
C PRO A 365 -25.58 -11.71 -3.04
N HIS A 366 -25.96 -12.87 -3.57
CA HIS A 366 -26.64 -12.94 -4.85
C HIS A 366 -27.89 -12.06 -4.72
N LYS A 367 -28.08 -11.07 -5.60
CA LYS A 367 -29.38 -10.41 -5.69
C LYS A 367 -30.39 -11.51 -6.03
N SER A 368 -31.20 -11.94 -5.08
CA SER A 368 -32.40 -12.70 -5.41
C SER A 368 -33.15 -11.92 -6.50
N PRO A 369 -33.57 -12.55 -7.61
CA PRO A 369 -34.36 -11.85 -8.61
C PRO A 369 -35.59 -11.30 -7.91
N ALA A 370 -35.75 -9.98 -7.94
CA ALA A 370 -36.96 -9.32 -7.48
C ALA A 370 -38.11 -9.82 -8.36
N GLY A 371 -38.96 -10.71 -7.83
CA GLY A 371 -40.11 -11.24 -8.58
C GLY A 371 -40.62 -12.59 -8.09
N ALA A 372 -40.98 -12.70 -6.81
CA ALA A 372 -41.83 -13.81 -6.33
C ALA A 372 -42.64 -13.47 -5.07
N ASP A 373 -42.92 -12.18 -4.81
CA ASP A 373 -43.84 -11.77 -3.76
C ASP A 373 -44.89 -10.84 -4.36
N ASN A 374 -45.91 -11.46 -4.95
CA ASN A 374 -47.23 -10.87 -5.17
C ASN A 374 -48.22 -11.99 -5.53
N GLN A 375 -48.51 -12.86 -4.56
CA GLN A 375 -49.82 -13.51 -4.46
C GLN A 375 -50.24 -13.54 -3.00
N VAL A 376 -50.73 -12.40 -2.52
CA VAL A 376 -51.65 -12.37 -1.40
C VAL A 376 -53.03 -12.63 -2.00
N GLU A 377 -53.51 -13.87 -1.89
CA GLU A 377 -54.91 -14.21 -2.13
C GLU A 377 -55.77 -13.59 -1.00
N PRO A 378 -56.85 -12.84 -1.32
CA PRO A 378 -57.74 -12.33 -0.29
C PRO A 378 -58.61 -13.48 0.25
N SER A 379 -58.54 -13.67 1.56
CA SER A 379 -59.46 -14.47 2.36
C SER A 379 -60.93 -14.15 2.02
N GLN A 380 -61.64 -15.13 1.47
CA GLN A 380 -63.11 -15.12 1.49
C GLN A 380 -63.58 -15.45 2.92
N GLN A 381 -64.08 -14.42 3.61
CA GLN A 381 -65.03 -14.56 4.71
C GLN A 381 -66.41 -14.19 4.18
N SER A 382 -67.33 -15.15 4.12
CA SER A 382 -68.76 -14.89 4.30
C SER A 382 -69.53 -16.19 4.56
N ALA A 383 -70.23 -16.18 5.70
CA ALA A 383 -71.40 -16.96 6.13
C ALA A 383 -71.25 -18.48 6.36
#